data_AF-A2C5X0-F1
#
_entry.id   AF-A2C5X0-F1
#
_cell.length_a   1.000
_cell.length_b   1.000
_cell.length_c   1.000
_cell.angle_alpha   90.00
_cell.angle_beta   90.00
_cell.angle_gamma   90.00
#
_symmetry.space_group_name_H-M   'P 1'
#
loop_
_entity.id
_entity.type
_entity.pdbx_description
1 polymer ?
#
loop_
_entity_poly.entity_id
_entity_poly.type
_entity_poly.pdbx_seq_one_letter_code
_entity_poly.pdbx_strand_id
1 'polypeptide(L)'
;MTTNTLTGTTGNDILNSPGSVSTLVQGLQGNDTITLNKDSDVAQAGKGDDTVNVNIVGVSDTTVKGGKGADTLTLGTSVTVLSGNWYGGSGNDSIDVRGGGQTVTSLSNVTIAGNAGNDTINSQSATIAQSEIKSGKGDDRLTILEGATNSTVRMGKGADSIHALASFTSSSILGNSGFDTISASAITAGSTPFIGGGKGTDSISIATQLGTIVGGYGADSITALAAFGGGIVYGDANGVTTGGTGTGTSADGADRISFSAGTVSGATTVYSGGGNDIITTANTSGTAGTNMHIDGGKGADKIGTTSTTFLASNSIYGGDGHDTILMINSVSGLILGGKGNDSIKIGTYTALDTSVNGGAGNDTITVSNGAVNSAATFMTLNGGGGVDSIVLGSWTANNVLSAAGASGNNIGNVVYGSAAAAGDVIRFTNTLNVVDSANWLGDTQIAVNNARNGWTAYGFSQVGSIGCFVNGDDLIIGVASFVGGTVGVNVNIINGAELVKVTNLGALTYNASNFGFTVGTVDGQLGITFT
;
A
#
# COMPACT_ATOMS: atom_id res chain seq x y z
N MET A 1 30.95 19.28 -42.58
CA MET A 1 32.38 19.40 -42.24
C MET A 1 33.06 18.10 -42.60
N THR A 2 34.29 18.13 -43.12
CA THR A 2 35.06 16.92 -43.44
C THR A 2 35.57 16.29 -42.14
N THR A 3 35.10 15.09 -41.82
CA THR A 3 35.59 14.32 -40.66
C THR A 3 36.93 13.68 -41.02
N ASN A 4 37.97 13.92 -40.23
CA ASN A 4 39.21 13.16 -40.35
C ASN A 4 39.01 11.74 -39.79
N THR A 5 39.78 10.78 -40.27
CA THR A 5 39.76 9.41 -39.73
C THR A 5 41.16 9.03 -39.26
N LEU A 6 41.27 8.60 -38.02
CA LEU A 6 42.46 8.00 -37.42
C LEU A 6 42.13 6.52 -37.17
N THR A 7 42.88 5.61 -37.78
CA THR A 7 42.63 4.16 -37.66
C THR A 7 43.86 3.47 -37.10
N GLY A 8 43.66 2.62 -36.10
CA GLY A 8 44.65 1.72 -35.53
C GLY A 8 44.94 0.51 -36.43
N THR A 9 45.49 -0.51 -35.82
CA THR A 9 45.99 -1.74 -36.43
C THR A 9 45.16 -2.92 -35.93
N THR A 10 45.77 -4.09 -35.78
CA THR A 10 45.11 -5.25 -35.16
C THR A 10 45.73 -5.63 -33.81
N GLY A 11 46.70 -4.83 -33.35
CA GLY A 11 47.29 -4.96 -32.02
C GLY A 11 46.89 -3.77 -31.18
N ASN A 12 47.43 -3.69 -29.96
CA ASN A 12 47.11 -2.62 -29.02
C ASN A 12 47.68 -1.28 -29.49
N ASP A 13 46.81 -0.31 -29.75
CA ASP A 13 47.17 1.01 -30.24
C ASP A 13 46.93 2.11 -29.21
N ILE A 14 47.67 3.23 -29.34
CA ILE A 14 47.41 4.48 -28.62
C ILE A 14 47.03 5.53 -29.66
N LEU A 15 45.75 5.93 -29.65
CA LEU A 15 45.16 6.77 -30.69
C LEU A 15 44.63 8.08 -30.09
N ASN A 16 45.26 9.20 -30.42
CA ASN A 16 44.89 10.51 -29.89
C ASN A 16 44.36 11.40 -31.01
N SER A 17 43.11 11.87 -30.88
CA SER A 17 42.57 12.84 -31.83
C SER A 17 43.32 14.18 -31.72
N PRO A 18 43.47 14.94 -32.82
CA PRO A 18 44.32 16.13 -32.85
C PRO A 18 43.73 17.35 -32.11
N GLY A 19 42.47 17.34 -31.70
CA GLY A 19 41.79 18.47 -31.04
C GLY A 19 41.42 19.65 -31.97
N SER A 20 42.08 19.79 -33.11
CA SER A 20 41.84 20.90 -34.06
C SER A 20 40.69 20.65 -35.04
N VAL A 21 40.43 19.39 -35.38
CA VAL A 21 39.43 18.96 -36.38
C VAL A 21 38.66 17.74 -35.89
N SER A 22 37.36 17.66 -36.24
CA SER A 22 36.51 16.52 -35.87
C SER A 22 37.08 15.24 -36.46
N THR A 23 37.25 14.23 -35.62
CA THR A 23 37.95 13.00 -35.97
C THR A 23 37.14 11.77 -35.56
N LEU A 24 36.98 10.85 -36.50
CA LEU A 24 36.61 9.47 -36.23
C LEU A 24 37.88 8.69 -35.87
N VAL A 25 37.96 8.17 -34.65
CA VAL A 25 39.04 7.32 -34.17
C VAL A 25 38.56 5.86 -34.12
N GLN A 26 39.26 4.96 -34.80
CA GLN A 26 38.92 3.53 -34.90
C GLN A 26 40.08 2.67 -34.38
N GLY A 27 39.88 1.89 -33.31
CA GLY A 27 40.89 0.98 -32.76
C GLY A 27 41.01 -0.34 -33.54
N LEU A 28 39.87 -0.93 -33.90
CA LEU A 28 39.68 -2.20 -34.63
C LEU A 28 39.80 -3.46 -33.76
N GLN A 29 41.00 -3.98 -33.54
CA GLN A 29 41.27 -5.20 -32.76
C GLN A 29 42.46 -4.94 -31.87
N GLY A 30 42.48 -5.51 -30.68
CA GLY A 30 43.53 -5.26 -29.69
C GLY A 30 42.95 -4.48 -28.54
N ASN A 31 43.72 -4.32 -27.46
CA ASN A 31 43.31 -3.50 -26.33
C ASN A 31 43.83 -2.09 -26.54
N ASP A 32 42.99 -1.23 -27.10
CA ASP A 32 43.35 0.10 -27.57
C ASP A 32 43.12 1.17 -26.50
N THR A 33 43.95 2.21 -26.54
CA THR A 33 43.77 3.42 -25.72
C THR A 33 43.46 4.59 -26.65
N ILE A 34 42.22 5.08 -26.62
CA ILE A 34 41.73 6.19 -27.44
C ILE A 34 41.56 7.44 -26.58
N THR A 35 42.07 8.59 -27.05
CA THR A 35 41.78 9.90 -26.45
C THR A 35 41.08 10.81 -27.45
N LEU A 36 39.91 11.32 -27.08
CA LEU A 36 39.17 12.34 -27.84
C LEU A 36 39.42 13.74 -27.24
N ASN A 37 39.85 14.68 -28.07
CA ASN A 37 40.29 16.03 -27.66
C ASN A 37 39.46 17.16 -28.27
N LYS A 38 38.45 16.87 -29.11
CA LYS A 38 37.55 17.87 -29.70
C LYS A 38 36.09 17.46 -29.52
N ASP A 39 35.21 18.46 -29.34
CA ASP A 39 33.78 18.27 -29.57
C ASP A 39 33.52 17.68 -30.96
N SER A 40 32.46 16.88 -31.13
CA SER A 40 32.13 16.12 -32.35
C SER A 40 33.07 14.97 -32.73
N ASP A 41 34.09 14.69 -31.94
CA ASP A 41 34.89 13.48 -32.13
C ASP A 41 34.06 12.20 -31.89
N VAL A 42 34.44 11.14 -32.58
CA VAL A 42 33.80 9.82 -32.48
C VAL A 42 34.87 8.77 -32.19
N ALA A 43 34.66 7.94 -31.16
CA ALA A 43 35.46 6.74 -30.92
C ALA A 43 34.68 5.48 -31.32
N GLN A 44 35.37 4.56 -31.98
CA GLN A 44 34.95 3.18 -32.21
C GLN A 44 36.13 2.29 -31.81
N ALA A 45 36.15 1.79 -30.57
CA ALA A 45 37.32 1.12 -30.04
C ALA A 45 37.53 -0.25 -30.70
N GLY A 46 36.48 -1.07 -30.79
CA GLY A 46 36.43 -2.22 -31.70
C GLY A 46 36.31 -3.55 -30.98
N LYS A 47 37.35 -4.38 -31.00
CA LYS A 47 37.40 -5.64 -30.26
C LYS A 47 38.63 -5.64 -29.36
N GLY A 48 38.49 -6.16 -28.16
CA GLY A 48 39.53 -6.15 -27.14
C GLY A 48 39.03 -5.36 -25.95
N ASP A 49 39.80 -5.36 -24.87
CA ASP A 49 39.44 -4.60 -23.67
C ASP A 49 40.00 -3.18 -23.83
N ASP A 50 39.17 -2.26 -24.34
CA ASP A 50 39.60 -0.93 -24.76
C ASP A 50 39.45 0.11 -23.66
N THR A 51 40.22 1.19 -23.74
CA THR A 51 40.08 2.38 -22.90
C THR A 51 39.84 3.60 -23.76
N VAL A 52 38.70 4.29 -23.57
CA VAL A 52 38.40 5.55 -24.24
C VAL A 52 38.32 6.68 -23.21
N ASN A 53 39.15 7.70 -23.38
CA ASN A 53 39.17 8.90 -22.55
C ASN A 53 38.69 10.10 -23.36
N VAL A 54 37.65 10.78 -22.88
CA VAL A 54 37.15 12.03 -23.48
C VAL A 54 37.67 13.21 -22.67
N ASN A 55 38.59 13.98 -23.28
CA ASN A 55 39.29 15.10 -22.67
C ASN A 55 38.88 16.43 -23.33
N ILE A 56 37.58 16.72 -23.29
CA ILE A 56 36.99 17.91 -23.89
C ILE A 56 36.57 18.86 -22.77
N VAL A 57 36.80 20.16 -22.97
CA VAL A 57 36.40 21.22 -22.03
C VAL A 57 35.25 22.02 -22.61
N GLY A 58 34.29 22.43 -21.78
CA GLY A 58 33.14 23.23 -22.19
C GLY A 58 31.97 22.36 -22.62
N VAL A 59 31.59 22.37 -23.90
CA VAL A 59 30.49 21.55 -24.41
C VAL A 59 31.08 20.36 -25.17
N SER A 60 30.68 19.15 -24.79
CA SER A 60 31.10 17.91 -25.46
C SER A 60 29.90 17.28 -26.14
N ASP A 61 29.94 17.19 -27.46
CA ASP A 61 29.02 16.36 -28.26
C ASP A 61 29.81 15.22 -28.89
N THR A 62 29.98 14.11 -28.17
CA THR A 62 30.83 12.99 -28.65
C THR A 62 30.04 11.71 -28.77
N THR A 63 30.47 10.85 -29.69
CA THR A 63 29.97 9.47 -29.75
C THR A 63 31.10 8.53 -29.38
N VAL A 64 30.90 7.77 -28.31
CA VAL A 64 31.85 6.78 -27.82
C VAL A 64 31.23 5.39 -27.96
N LYS A 65 31.97 4.46 -28.55
CA LYS A 65 31.62 3.05 -28.65
C LYS A 65 32.82 2.21 -28.23
N GLY A 66 32.67 1.41 -27.18
CA GLY A 66 33.66 0.40 -26.78
C GLY A 66 33.73 -0.68 -27.85
N GLY A 67 32.70 -1.52 -27.94
CA GLY A 67 32.59 -2.53 -28.98
C GLY A 67 32.46 -3.92 -28.38
N LYS A 68 33.48 -4.77 -28.53
CA LYS A 68 33.49 -6.10 -27.91
C LYS A 68 34.68 -6.18 -26.95
N GLY A 69 34.46 -6.66 -25.74
CA GLY A 69 35.50 -6.76 -24.71
C GLY A 69 35.01 -6.04 -23.46
N ALA A 70 35.83 -6.04 -22.41
CA ALA A 70 35.53 -5.27 -21.21
C ALA A 70 36.11 -3.86 -21.36
N ASP A 71 35.28 -2.93 -21.84
CA ASP A 71 35.70 -1.59 -22.22
C ASP A 71 35.56 -0.58 -21.07
N THR A 72 36.49 0.36 -20.98
CA THR A 72 36.47 1.47 -20.01
C THR A 72 36.30 2.79 -20.73
N LEU A 73 35.13 3.42 -20.58
CA LEU A 73 34.78 4.69 -21.22
C LEU A 73 34.69 5.78 -20.17
N THR A 74 35.57 6.78 -20.23
CA THR A 74 35.63 7.83 -19.20
C THR A 74 35.55 9.24 -19.78
N LEU A 75 34.82 10.11 -19.10
CA LEU A 75 34.96 11.55 -19.24
C LEU A 75 36.05 12.03 -18.28
N GLY A 76 37.20 12.45 -18.81
CA GLY A 76 38.41 12.76 -18.03
C GLY A 76 38.53 14.22 -17.58
N THR A 77 37.66 15.11 -18.06
CA THR A 77 37.75 16.57 -17.84
C THR A 77 36.43 17.18 -17.40
N SER A 78 36.49 18.41 -16.88
CA SER A 78 35.29 19.21 -16.60
C SER A 78 34.55 19.57 -17.89
N VAL A 79 33.23 19.36 -17.91
CA VAL A 79 32.35 19.82 -18.99
C VAL A 79 31.18 20.61 -18.41
N THR A 80 30.81 21.67 -19.09
CA THR A 80 29.57 22.40 -18.82
C THR A 80 28.36 21.60 -19.30
N VAL A 81 28.43 21.00 -20.48
CA VAL A 81 27.35 20.15 -21.02
C VAL A 81 27.96 18.93 -21.70
N LEU A 82 27.53 17.74 -21.28
CA LEU A 82 27.74 16.50 -22.01
C LEU A 82 26.48 16.17 -22.82
N SER A 83 26.61 16.11 -24.14
CA SER A 83 25.66 15.54 -25.08
C SER A 83 26.31 14.39 -25.87
N GLY A 84 25.51 13.73 -26.71
CA GLY A 84 25.98 12.67 -27.58
C GLY A 84 25.63 11.29 -27.05
N ASN A 85 26.42 10.27 -27.42
CA ASN A 85 26.05 8.88 -27.15
C ASN A 85 27.24 8.03 -26.72
N TRP A 86 27.07 7.26 -25.65
CA TRP A 86 28.09 6.42 -25.06
C TRP A 86 27.58 4.99 -24.98
N TYR A 87 28.26 4.07 -25.65
CA TYR A 87 27.88 2.66 -25.75
C TYR A 87 29.05 1.78 -25.31
N GLY A 88 28.87 0.95 -24.29
CA GLY A 88 29.84 -0.08 -23.89
C GLY A 88 29.98 -1.10 -25.01
N GLY A 89 28.93 -1.89 -25.23
CA GLY A 89 28.85 -2.82 -26.34
C GLY A 89 28.58 -4.24 -25.86
N SER A 90 29.50 -5.17 -26.08
CA SER A 90 29.39 -6.51 -25.52
C SER A 90 30.61 -6.86 -24.68
N GLY A 91 30.39 -7.37 -23.49
CA GLY A 91 31.40 -7.54 -22.46
C GLY A 91 31.00 -6.75 -21.23
N ASN A 92 31.81 -6.79 -20.18
CA ASN A 92 31.48 -6.14 -18.92
C ASN A 92 32.11 -4.74 -18.92
N ASP A 93 31.33 -3.74 -19.27
CA ASP A 93 31.84 -2.40 -19.56
C ASP A 93 31.73 -1.47 -18.34
N SER A 94 32.66 -0.51 -18.27
CA SER A 94 32.66 0.55 -17.26
C SER A 94 32.50 1.91 -17.95
N ILE A 95 31.35 2.55 -17.75
CA ILE A 95 31.06 3.88 -18.28
C ILE A 95 31.04 4.88 -17.12
N ASP A 96 31.98 5.82 -17.11
CA ASP A 96 32.11 6.84 -16.09
C ASP A 96 32.06 8.24 -16.71
N VAL A 97 30.91 8.90 -16.55
CA VAL A 97 30.69 10.26 -17.06
C VAL A 97 30.77 11.32 -15.96
N ARG A 98 31.44 11.02 -14.84
CA ARG A 98 31.59 11.93 -13.69
C ARG A 98 32.67 13.00 -13.89
N GLY A 99 33.35 13.04 -15.03
CA GLY A 99 34.39 14.04 -15.31
C GLY A 99 35.67 13.83 -14.50
N GLY A 100 36.02 12.60 -14.10
CA GLY A 100 37.25 12.33 -13.33
C GLY A 100 37.28 12.95 -11.93
N GLY A 101 36.12 13.14 -11.29
CA GLY A 101 35.99 13.86 -10.02
C GLY A 101 35.89 15.38 -10.16
N GLN A 102 35.78 15.86 -11.41
CA GLN A 102 35.62 17.27 -11.73
C GLN A 102 34.15 17.63 -11.95
N THR A 103 33.86 18.93 -12.08
CA THR A 103 32.48 19.41 -12.30
C THR A 103 31.96 19.04 -13.69
N VAL A 104 30.82 18.35 -13.72
CA VAL A 104 29.94 18.20 -14.89
C VAL A 104 28.65 18.96 -14.60
N THR A 105 28.37 20.04 -15.32
CA THR A 105 27.18 20.86 -14.99
C THR A 105 25.89 20.21 -15.49
N SER A 106 25.86 19.66 -16.71
CA SER A 106 24.69 18.90 -17.16
C SER A 106 25.00 17.78 -18.13
N LEU A 107 24.20 16.71 -18.03
CA LEU A 107 23.97 15.74 -19.08
C LEU A 107 22.68 16.14 -19.79
N SER A 108 22.73 16.41 -21.10
CA SER A 108 21.57 16.90 -21.85
C SER A 108 21.46 16.18 -23.19
N ASN A 109 20.30 15.55 -23.43
CA ASN A 109 20.06 14.75 -24.63
C ASN A 109 21.15 13.69 -24.86
N VAL A 110 21.64 13.07 -23.77
CA VAL A 110 22.65 12.01 -23.85
C VAL A 110 21.96 10.64 -23.83
N THR A 111 22.49 9.71 -24.61
CA THR A 111 22.21 8.28 -24.44
C THR A 111 23.45 7.60 -23.87
N ILE A 112 23.30 6.93 -22.73
CA ILE A 112 24.34 6.07 -22.15
C ILE A 112 23.79 4.65 -22.14
N ALA A 113 24.54 3.70 -22.68
CA ALA A 113 24.14 2.31 -22.80
C ALA A 113 25.30 1.36 -22.48
N GLY A 114 25.17 0.48 -21.48
CA GLY A 114 26.14 -0.60 -21.24
C GLY A 114 26.12 -1.66 -22.36
N ASN A 115 24.89 -2.01 -22.77
CA ASN A 115 24.50 -3.01 -23.75
C ASN A 115 24.50 -4.47 -23.27
N ALA A 116 25.53 -5.28 -23.45
CA ALA A 116 25.44 -6.71 -23.15
C ALA A 116 26.64 -7.21 -22.34
N GLY A 117 26.40 -7.60 -21.10
CA GLY A 117 27.38 -8.01 -20.12
C GLY A 117 27.04 -7.32 -18.80
N ASN A 118 27.82 -7.58 -17.76
CA ASN A 118 27.56 -6.99 -16.45
C ASN A 118 28.25 -5.63 -16.37
N ASP A 119 27.50 -4.59 -16.68
CA ASP A 119 28.00 -3.24 -16.90
C ASP A 119 27.94 -2.40 -15.62
N THR A 120 28.86 -1.43 -15.51
CA THR A 120 28.87 -0.42 -14.45
C THR A 120 28.78 0.97 -15.05
N ILE A 121 27.73 1.70 -14.72
CA ILE A 121 27.50 3.06 -15.18
C ILE A 121 27.51 4.01 -13.98
N ASN A 122 28.38 5.01 -14.02
CA ASN A 122 28.47 6.05 -13.00
C ASN A 122 28.20 7.42 -13.64
N SER A 123 27.15 8.09 -13.15
CA SER A 123 26.77 9.42 -13.61
C SER A 123 26.77 10.42 -12.45
N GLN A 124 27.48 11.53 -12.66
CA GLN A 124 27.50 12.68 -11.78
C GLN A 124 27.44 13.93 -12.65
N SER A 125 26.33 14.65 -12.58
CA SER A 125 26.20 15.98 -13.19
C SER A 125 25.19 16.79 -12.42
N ALA A 126 25.38 18.09 -12.25
CA ALA A 126 24.42 18.90 -11.50
C ALA A 126 22.97 18.80 -12.03
N THR A 127 22.77 18.45 -13.30
CA THR A 127 21.45 18.07 -13.84
C THR A 127 21.55 17.05 -14.97
N ILE A 128 20.73 16.00 -14.93
CA ILE A 128 20.46 15.11 -16.07
C ILE A 128 19.12 15.54 -16.71
N ALA A 129 19.10 15.88 -17.99
CA ALA A 129 17.91 16.38 -18.66
C ALA A 129 17.68 15.70 -20.02
N GLN A 130 16.43 15.29 -20.29
CA GLN A 130 16.03 14.72 -21.59
C GLN A 130 16.93 13.56 -22.04
N SER A 131 17.44 12.79 -21.09
CA SER A 131 18.49 11.80 -21.33
C SER A 131 17.98 10.39 -21.08
N GLU A 132 18.68 9.44 -21.68
CA GLU A 132 18.36 8.02 -21.58
C GLU A 132 19.59 7.25 -21.09
N ILE A 133 19.44 6.55 -19.97
CA ILE A 133 20.49 5.68 -19.42
C ILE A 133 19.95 4.26 -19.43
N LYS A 134 20.69 3.35 -20.07
CA LYS A 134 20.34 1.93 -20.18
C LYS A 134 21.52 1.06 -19.78
N SER A 135 21.30 0.03 -19.00
CA SER A 135 22.39 -0.91 -18.72
C SER A 135 22.41 -2.04 -19.74
N GLY A 136 21.34 -2.80 -19.88
CA GLY A 136 21.07 -3.64 -21.04
C GLY A 136 20.78 -5.10 -20.67
N LYS A 137 21.69 -6.02 -20.94
CA LYS A 137 21.58 -7.42 -20.50
C LYS A 137 22.77 -7.75 -19.62
N GLY A 138 22.56 -8.41 -18.50
CA GLY A 138 23.60 -8.72 -17.53
C GLY A 138 23.17 -8.19 -16.17
N ASP A 139 23.91 -8.54 -15.13
CA ASP A 139 23.66 -8.02 -13.78
C ASP A 139 24.37 -6.68 -13.63
N ASP A 140 23.64 -5.60 -13.84
CA ASP A 140 24.21 -4.27 -14.03
C ASP A 140 24.18 -3.41 -12.77
N ARG A 141 25.07 -2.40 -12.73
CA ARG A 141 25.12 -1.41 -11.64
C ARG A 141 25.05 0.00 -12.20
N LEU A 142 24.10 0.79 -11.71
CA LEU A 142 23.96 2.20 -12.05
C LEU A 142 23.95 3.06 -10.79
N THR A 143 24.88 4.03 -10.74
CA THR A 143 24.86 5.08 -9.73
C THR A 143 24.55 6.43 -10.38
N ILE A 144 23.52 7.11 -9.87
CA ILE A 144 23.14 8.47 -10.25
C ILE A 144 23.24 9.35 -9.00
N LEU A 145 24.24 10.23 -8.98
CA LEU A 145 24.54 11.07 -7.81
C LEU A 145 23.66 12.32 -7.72
N GLU A 146 23.05 12.74 -8.83
CA GLU A 146 22.43 14.06 -8.98
C GLU A 146 21.11 14.00 -9.75
N GLY A 147 20.30 15.05 -9.65
CA GLY A 147 18.89 15.00 -10.06
C GLY A 147 18.66 14.87 -11.56
N ALA A 148 17.56 14.22 -11.94
CA ALA A 148 17.14 14.03 -13.33
C ALA A 148 15.80 14.69 -13.64
N THR A 149 15.63 15.23 -14.85
CA THR A 149 14.39 15.83 -15.34
C THR A 149 14.06 15.30 -16.74
N ASN A 150 12.80 14.90 -16.97
CA ASN A 150 12.34 14.36 -18.26
C ASN A 150 13.25 13.26 -18.82
N SER A 151 13.82 12.43 -17.96
CA SER A 151 14.83 11.43 -18.32
C SER A 151 14.32 10.03 -18.03
N THR A 152 14.90 9.03 -18.70
CA THR A 152 14.53 7.63 -18.49
C THR A 152 15.74 6.78 -18.18
N VAL A 153 15.62 5.96 -17.14
CA VAL A 153 16.58 4.95 -16.72
C VAL A 153 15.95 3.56 -16.93
N ARG A 154 16.65 2.65 -17.63
CA ARG A 154 16.20 1.26 -17.83
C ARG A 154 17.34 0.27 -17.64
N MET A 155 17.23 -0.64 -16.67
CA MET A 155 18.32 -1.58 -16.41
C MET A 155 18.32 -2.77 -17.37
N GLY A 156 17.17 -3.38 -17.64
CA GLY A 156 16.98 -4.26 -18.79
C GLY A 156 16.78 -5.71 -18.40
N LYS A 157 17.76 -6.60 -18.62
CA LYS A 157 17.66 -8.01 -18.25
C LYS A 157 18.79 -8.39 -17.31
N GLY A 158 18.48 -8.91 -16.14
CA GLY A 158 19.47 -9.41 -15.18
C GLY A 158 19.10 -8.94 -13.78
N ALA A 159 19.89 -9.31 -12.78
CA ALA A 159 19.69 -8.80 -11.44
C ALA A 159 20.38 -7.45 -11.29
N ASP A 160 19.64 -6.36 -11.52
CA ASP A 160 20.21 -5.04 -11.64
C ASP A 160 20.16 -4.24 -10.33
N SER A 161 21.07 -3.27 -10.19
CA SER A 161 21.08 -2.36 -9.04
C SER A 161 21.16 -0.89 -9.45
N ILE A 162 20.23 -0.09 -8.94
CA ILE A 162 20.15 1.35 -9.15
C ILE A 162 20.31 2.05 -7.81
N HIS A 163 21.26 2.97 -7.73
CA HIS A 163 21.41 3.89 -6.61
C HIS A 163 21.21 5.33 -7.09
N ALA A 164 20.00 5.85 -6.87
CA ALA A 164 19.56 7.20 -7.19
C ALA A 164 19.59 8.08 -5.92
N LEU A 165 20.61 8.95 -5.84
CA LEU A 165 20.92 9.77 -4.66
C LEU A 165 20.36 11.20 -4.72
N ALA A 166 19.53 11.50 -5.72
CA ALA A 166 18.92 12.81 -5.90
C ALA A 166 17.50 12.70 -6.49
N SER A 167 16.83 13.84 -6.67
CA SER A 167 15.43 13.87 -7.08
C SER A 167 15.21 13.68 -8.59
N PHE A 168 14.14 12.96 -8.96
CA PHE A 168 13.78 12.62 -10.33
C PHE A 168 12.44 13.28 -10.69
N THR A 169 12.49 14.37 -11.46
CA THR A 169 11.30 15.12 -11.86
C THR A 169 10.78 14.66 -13.22
N SER A 170 9.51 14.27 -13.32
CA SER A 170 8.89 13.79 -14.58
C SER A 170 9.74 12.74 -15.30
N SER A 171 10.41 11.88 -14.54
CA SER A 171 11.37 10.91 -15.03
C SER A 171 10.93 9.50 -14.68
N SER A 172 11.46 8.51 -15.40
CA SER A 172 11.15 7.10 -15.18
C SER A 172 12.39 6.32 -14.77
N ILE A 173 12.27 5.46 -13.77
CA ILE A 173 13.30 4.51 -13.33
C ILE A 173 12.70 3.11 -13.42
N LEU A 174 13.31 2.24 -14.23
CA LEU A 174 12.77 0.91 -14.54
C LEU A 174 13.85 -0.16 -14.37
N GLY A 175 13.61 -1.17 -13.52
CA GLY A 175 14.44 -2.38 -13.46
C GLY A 175 14.29 -3.22 -14.75
N ASN A 176 13.05 -3.47 -15.14
CA ASN A 176 12.56 -4.23 -16.31
C ASN A 176 12.48 -5.75 -16.12
N SER A 177 13.55 -6.52 -16.07
CA SER A 177 13.45 -7.98 -16.00
C SER A 177 14.63 -8.58 -15.26
N GLY A 178 14.34 -9.40 -14.26
CA GLY A 178 15.29 -10.00 -13.35
C GLY A 178 15.01 -9.55 -11.93
N PHE A 179 15.93 -9.78 -11.00
CA PHE A 179 15.77 -9.39 -9.60
C PHE A 179 16.40 -8.00 -9.42
N ASP A 180 15.58 -6.95 -9.45
CA ASP A 180 16.08 -5.58 -9.51
C ASP A 180 16.05 -4.91 -8.13
N THR A 181 17.11 -4.20 -7.77
CA THR A 181 17.18 -3.38 -6.56
C THR A 181 17.24 -1.90 -6.93
N ILE A 182 16.21 -1.14 -6.57
CA ILE A 182 16.09 0.29 -6.84
C ILE A 182 16.10 1.05 -5.51
N SER A 183 17.16 1.80 -5.25
CA SER A 183 17.25 2.74 -4.12
C SER A 183 17.15 4.17 -4.63
N ALA A 184 16.02 4.83 -4.40
CA ALA A 184 15.77 6.24 -4.75
C ALA A 184 15.56 7.09 -3.49
N SER A 185 16.65 7.31 -2.75
CA SER A 185 16.65 7.79 -1.37
C SER A 185 16.63 9.32 -1.21
N ALA A 186 16.44 10.08 -2.27
CA ALA A 186 16.44 11.56 -2.21
C ALA A 186 15.36 12.21 -3.10
N ILE A 187 14.29 11.47 -3.39
CA ILE A 187 13.12 12.04 -4.09
C ILE A 187 12.49 13.10 -3.20
N THR A 188 12.33 14.31 -3.75
CA THR A 188 11.70 15.44 -3.08
C THR A 188 10.23 15.58 -3.45
N ALA A 189 9.45 16.23 -2.58
CA ALA A 189 8.06 16.55 -2.87
C ALA A 189 7.93 17.34 -4.20
N GLY A 190 6.96 16.95 -5.04
CA GLY A 190 6.65 17.61 -6.32
C GLY A 190 7.32 17.00 -7.56
N SER A 191 8.23 16.04 -7.41
CA SER A 191 8.97 15.49 -8.56
C SER A 191 8.21 14.42 -9.38
N THR A 192 7.18 13.77 -8.81
CA THR A 192 6.30 12.81 -9.53
C THR A 192 7.01 11.83 -10.49
N PRO A 193 8.06 11.09 -10.05
CA PRO A 193 8.65 10.07 -10.90
C PRO A 193 7.74 8.85 -11.04
N PHE A 194 7.96 8.11 -12.13
CA PHE A 194 7.48 6.74 -12.29
C PHE A 194 8.63 5.78 -11.94
N ILE A 195 8.40 4.87 -11.00
CA ILE A 195 9.38 3.87 -10.59
C ILE A 195 8.75 2.49 -10.76
N GLY A 196 9.40 1.61 -11.50
CA GLY A 196 8.93 0.24 -11.75
C GLY A 196 10.03 -0.78 -11.54
N GLY A 197 9.78 -1.82 -10.75
CA GLY A 197 10.64 -3.00 -10.66
C GLY A 197 10.68 -3.72 -12.00
N GLY A 198 9.54 -4.23 -12.44
CA GLY A 198 9.42 -4.89 -13.75
C GLY A 198 9.02 -6.34 -13.61
N LYS A 199 9.81 -7.28 -14.14
CA LYS A 199 9.57 -8.72 -14.03
C LYS A 199 10.60 -9.36 -13.13
N GLY A 200 10.16 -9.98 -12.06
CA GLY A 200 11.00 -10.67 -11.10
C GLY A 200 10.55 -10.33 -9.70
N THR A 201 11.37 -10.65 -8.72
CA THR A 201 11.14 -10.22 -7.35
C THR A 201 12.00 -9.00 -7.14
N ASP A 202 11.40 -7.82 -7.09
CA ASP A 202 12.10 -6.55 -7.10
C ASP A 202 12.07 -5.90 -5.71
N SER A 203 13.08 -5.09 -5.42
CA SER A 203 13.21 -4.35 -4.17
C SER A 203 13.34 -2.87 -4.44
N ILE A 204 12.31 -2.10 -4.09
CA ILE A 204 12.22 -0.67 -4.29
C ILE A 204 12.22 0.05 -2.93
N SER A 205 13.18 0.95 -2.73
CA SER A 205 13.29 1.79 -1.53
C SER A 205 13.29 3.26 -1.90
N ILE A 206 12.45 4.08 -1.25
CA ILE A 206 12.22 5.49 -1.61
C ILE A 206 12.20 6.39 -0.37
N ALA A 207 12.66 7.63 -0.44
CA ALA A 207 12.67 8.54 0.72
C ALA A 207 11.31 9.21 1.01
N THR A 208 10.77 9.95 0.03
CA THR A 208 9.47 10.63 0.11
C THR A 208 8.82 10.51 -1.27
N GLN A 209 7.50 10.38 -1.40
CA GLN A 209 6.89 10.36 -2.74
C GLN A 209 5.58 11.12 -2.80
N LEU A 210 5.38 11.82 -3.92
CA LEU A 210 4.15 12.00 -4.70
C LEU A 210 4.57 11.64 -6.13
N GLY A 211 4.03 10.55 -6.71
CA GLY A 211 4.41 9.90 -7.98
C GLY A 211 3.80 8.49 -8.09
N THR A 212 4.19 7.68 -9.08
CA THR A 212 3.71 6.29 -9.23
C THR A 212 4.85 5.30 -9.00
N ILE A 213 4.62 4.32 -8.12
CA ILE A 213 5.54 3.21 -7.86
C ILE A 213 4.83 1.91 -8.23
N VAL A 214 5.56 0.98 -8.83
CA VAL A 214 5.06 -0.30 -9.33
C VAL A 214 6.10 -1.36 -8.95
N GLY A 215 5.73 -2.40 -8.21
CA GLY A 215 6.58 -3.57 -8.04
C GLY A 215 6.74 -4.25 -9.40
N GLY A 216 5.62 -4.75 -9.92
CA GLY A 216 5.55 -5.31 -11.26
C GLY A 216 5.03 -6.74 -11.29
N TYR A 217 5.87 -7.70 -11.63
CA TYR A 217 5.48 -9.08 -11.90
C TYR A 217 6.32 -9.99 -11.01
N GLY A 218 5.74 -10.55 -9.96
CA GLY A 218 6.48 -11.37 -9.00
C GLY A 218 6.35 -10.77 -7.61
N ALA A 219 6.92 -11.43 -6.60
CA ALA A 219 6.77 -10.99 -5.22
C ALA A 219 7.74 -9.84 -4.92
N ASP A 220 7.26 -8.62 -4.81
CA ASP A 220 8.05 -7.40 -4.73
C ASP A 220 8.08 -6.81 -3.31
N SER A 221 9.06 -5.96 -3.06
CA SER A 221 9.20 -5.22 -1.80
C SER A 221 9.32 -3.73 -2.07
N ILE A 222 8.35 -2.95 -1.62
CA ILE A 222 8.29 -1.49 -1.75
C ILE A 222 8.36 -0.88 -0.35
N THR A 223 9.39 -0.07 -0.08
CA THR A 223 9.60 0.53 1.25
C THR A 223 9.83 2.03 1.18
N ALA A 224 9.00 2.79 1.88
CA ALA A 224 9.27 4.19 2.19
C ALA A 224 10.20 4.32 3.40
N LEU A 225 11.33 5.00 3.22
CA LEU A 225 12.42 5.19 4.18
C LEU A 225 12.21 6.40 5.09
N ALA A 226 11.21 7.24 4.82
CA ALA A 226 10.79 8.36 5.66
C ALA A 226 9.28 8.59 5.53
N ALA A 227 8.80 9.78 5.95
CA ALA A 227 7.41 10.19 5.77
C ALA A 227 7.02 10.17 4.27
N PHE A 228 5.87 9.57 3.96
CA PHE A 228 5.41 9.38 2.60
C PHE A 228 4.41 10.46 2.21
N GLY A 229 4.68 11.18 1.11
CA GLY A 229 3.97 12.39 0.73
C GLY A 229 2.69 12.17 -0.09
N GLY A 230 2.32 10.93 -0.44
CA GLY A 230 1.20 10.61 -1.34
C GLY A 230 1.60 9.90 -2.64
N GLY A 231 0.65 9.66 -3.53
CA GLY A 231 0.88 9.01 -4.83
C GLY A 231 0.17 7.67 -4.96
N ILE A 232 0.52 6.91 -6.00
CA ILE A 232 -0.07 5.59 -6.26
C ILE A 232 1.03 4.54 -6.18
N VAL A 233 0.75 3.46 -5.44
CA VAL A 233 1.61 2.28 -5.34
C VAL A 233 0.83 1.09 -5.87
N TYR A 234 1.43 0.39 -6.82
CA TYR A 234 0.99 -0.93 -7.27
C TYR A 234 2.00 -1.96 -6.76
N GLY A 235 1.53 -3.02 -6.11
CA GLY A 235 2.35 -4.21 -5.88
C GLY A 235 2.65 -4.87 -7.22
N ASP A 236 1.58 -5.26 -7.92
CA ASP A 236 1.64 -5.80 -9.27
C ASP A 236 1.88 -4.75 -10.38
N ALA A 237 1.68 -5.16 -11.64
CA ALA A 237 1.81 -4.35 -12.83
C ALA A 237 0.93 -3.08 -12.79
N ASN A 238 1.46 -2.00 -13.38
CA ASN A 238 0.81 -0.68 -13.40
C ASN A 238 -0.66 -0.75 -13.87
N GLY A 239 -1.57 -0.29 -13.01
CA GLY A 239 -3.00 -0.25 -13.29
C GLY A 239 -3.77 -1.53 -12.94
N VAL A 240 -3.12 -2.55 -12.41
CA VAL A 240 -3.79 -3.71 -11.81
C VAL A 240 -4.30 -3.32 -10.42
N THR A 241 -5.62 -3.32 -10.24
CA THR A 241 -6.23 -2.89 -8.97
C THR A 241 -6.89 -4.02 -8.17
N THR A 242 -7.03 -5.22 -8.73
CA THR A 242 -7.78 -6.35 -8.12
C THR A 242 -7.18 -7.74 -8.43
N GLY A 243 -5.99 -7.80 -9.04
CA GLY A 243 -5.26 -9.04 -9.35
C GLY A 243 -5.96 -10.00 -10.33
N GLY A 244 -5.20 -10.77 -11.11
CA GLY A 244 -5.71 -11.86 -11.96
C GLY A 244 -6.14 -13.08 -11.12
N THR A 245 -6.91 -14.00 -11.67
CA THR A 245 -7.35 -15.19 -10.91
C THR A 245 -6.18 -16.13 -10.63
N GLY A 246 -5.58 -16.01 -9.44
CA GLY A 246 -4.93 -17.09 -8.69
C GLY A 246 -3.87 -17.93 -9.42
N THR A 247 -2.62 -17.81 -8.97
CA THR A 247 -1.56 -18.84 -9.10
C THR A 247 -1.14 -19.24 -10.53
N GLY A 248 -1.49 -18.47 -11.57
CA GLY A 248 -1.49 -19.00 -12.94
C GLY A 248 -0.62 -18.31 -13.99
N THR A 249 -0.22 -17.05 -13.80
CA THR A 249 0.78 -16.41 -14.67
C THR A 249 1.65 -15.52 -13.81
N SER A 250 2.87 -15.21 -14.26
CA SER A 250 3.96 -14.56 -13.53
C SER A 250 3.69 -13.11 -13.06
N ALA A 251 2.46 -12.75 -12.67
CA ALA A 251 1.95 -11.40 -12.50
C ALA A 251 1.22 -11.14 -11.18
N ASP A 252 1.13 -12.14 -10.29
CA ASP A 252 0.37 -12.05 -9.03
C ASP A 252 1.31 -12.54 -7.88
N GLY A 253 2.24 -11.68 -7.45
CA GLY A 253 3.24 -12.00 -6.43
C GLY A 253 2.80 -11.60 -5.02
N ALA A 254 3.32 -12.29 -3.99
CA ALA A 254 3.06 -11.90 -2.60
C ALA A 254 3.92 -10.70 -2.19
N ASP A 255 3.36 -9.51 -2.34
CA ASP A 255 4.06 -8.24 -2.24
C ASP A 255 4.17 -7.73 -0.80
N ARG A 256 5.20 -6.92 -0.56
CA ARG A 256 5.41 -6.23 0.73
C ARG A 256 5.51 -4.74 0.49
N ILE A 257 4.52 -4.00 0.96
CA ILE A 257 4.44 -2.55 0.84
C ILE A 257 4.54 -1.93 2.24
N SER A 258 5.56 -1.13 2.51
CA SER A 258 5.82 -0.58 3.85
C SER A 258 5.98 0.94 3.87
N PHE A 259 5.16 1.59 4.68
CA PHE A 259 5.20 3.00 5.06
C PHE A 259 5.48 3.16 6.57
N SER A 260 6.37 2.33 7.13
CA SER A 260 6.61 2.27 8.57
C SER A 260 7.59 3.35 9.09
N ALA A 261 8.35 4.01 8.22
CA ALA A 261 9.41 4.94 8.63
C ALA A 261 8.91 6.36 8.95
N GLY A 262 7.64 6.67 8.69
CA GLY A 262 7.08 7.99 8.99
C GLY A 262 5.58 8.08 8.72
N THR A 263 5.02 9.26 8.97
CA THR A 263 3.60 9.54 8.70
C THR A 263 3.33 9.59 7.20
N VAL A 264 2.22 8.99 6.74
CA VAL A 264 1.70 9.20 5.39
C VAL A 264 0.88 10.49 5.37
N SER A 265 1.38 11.53 4.70
CA SER A 265 0.86 12.91 4.81
C SER A 265 0.28 13.50 3.53
N GLY A 266 0.11 12.71 2.47
CA GLY A 266 -0.67 13.12 1.29
C GLY A 266 -1.58 11.99 0.83
N ALA A 267 -2.43 12.28 -0.15
CA ALA A 267 -3.35 11.30 -0.70
C ALA A 267 -2.56 10.13 -1.29
N THR A 268 -2.73 8.94 -0.73
CA THR A 268 -2.03 7.73 -1.14
C THR A 268 -3.04 6.69 -1.58
N THR A 269 -2.79 6.07 -2.72
CA THR A 269 -3.53 4.88 -3.14
C THR A 269 -2.58 3.70 -3.23
N VAL A 270 -2.96 2.57 -2.65
CA VAL A 270 -2.24 1.31 -2.70
C VAL A 270 -3.16 0.27 -3.29
N TYR A 271 -2.72 -0.37 -4.36
CA TYR A 271 -3.30 -1.60 -4.88
C TYR A 271 -2.22 -2.66 -4.79
N SER A 272 -2.34 -3.67 -3.92
CA SER A 272 -1.31 -4.71 -3.87
C SER A 272 -1.48 -5.70 -5.03
N GLY A 273 -2.70 -6.14 -5.32
CA GLY A 273 -3.02 -6.81 -6.57
C GLY A 273 -3.47 -8.24 -6.34
N GLY A 274 -2.79 -9.22 -6.93
CA GLY A 274 -3.00 -10.63 -6.64
C GLY A 274 -1.80 -11.20 -5.89
N GLY A 275 -2.02 -12.00 -4.86
CA GLY A 275 -0.95 -12.46 -3.99
C GLY A 275 -1.41 -12.50 -2.55
N ASN A 276 -0.59 -13.02 -1.64
CA ASN A 276 -0.87 -12.84 -0.22
C ASN A 276 -0.02 -11.67 0.26
N ASP A 277 -0.56 -10.47 0.17
CA ASP A 277 0.21 -9.24 0.28
C ASP A 277 0.30 -8.75 1.73
N ILE A 278 1.31 -7.92 1.99
CA ILE A 278 1.51 -7.29 3.29
C ILE A 278 1.66 -5.79 3.09
N ILE A 279 0.68 -5.03 3.55
CA ILE A 279 0.69 -3.57 3.56
C ILE A 279 0.88 -3.08 5.00
N THR A 280 2.02 -2.49 5.31
CA THR A 280 2.35 -1.99 6.66
C THR A 280 2.43 -0.47 6.67
N THR A 281 1.75 0.19 7.62
CA THR A 281 1.76 1.65 7.77
C THR A 281 2.02 2.03 9.23
N ALA A 282 2.86 3.03 9.49
CA ALA A 282 3.07 3.53 10.87
C ALA A 282 1.89 4.40 11.34
N ASN A 283 1.71 5.57 10.73
CA ASN A 283 0.58 6.47 10.99
C ASN A 283 0.15 7.17 9.70
N THR A 284 -1.14 7.45 9.51
CA THR A 284 -1.60 8.42 8.49
C THR A 284 -1.80 9.78 9.13
N SER A 285 -1.62 10.85 8.35
CA SER A 285 -1.98 12.20 8.77
C SER A 285 -3.49 12.31 8.97
N GLY A 286 -3.91 13.13 9.93
CA GLY A 286 -5.32 13.50 10.16
C GLY A 286 -5.74 14.76 9.40
N THR A 287 -4.89 15.30 8.53
CA THR A 287 -5.20 16.47 7.71
C THR A 287 -6.21 16.11 6.61
N ALA A 288 -7.21 16.95 6.37
CA ALA A 288 -8.13 16.73 5.25
C ALA A 288 -7.37 16.67 3.91
N GLY A 289 -7.72 15.70 3.05
CA GLY A 289 -7.05 15.49 1.76
C GLY A 289 -5.79 14.62 1.82
N THR A 290 -5.45 14.04 2.97
CA THR A 290 -4.34 13.07 3.13
C THR A 290 -4.87 11.64 3.30
N ASN A 291 -6.02 11.37 2.67
CA ASN A 291 -6.72 10.09 2.76
C ASN A 291 -5.92 9.00 2.05
N MET A 292 -5.86 7.83 2.66
CA MET A 292 -5.37 6.63 2.04
C MET A 292 -6.52 5.78 1.51
N HIS A 293 -6.32 5.25 0.32
CA HIS A 293 -7.08 4.15 -0.23
C HIS A 293 -6.15 2.93 -0.30
N ILE A 294 -6.53 1.83 0.32
CA ILE A 294 -5.81 0.56 0.26
C ILE A 294 -6.79 -0.49 -0.25
N ASP A 295 -6.37 -1.26 -1.25
CA ASP A 295 -7.06 -2.42 -1.79
C ASP A 295 -6.06 -3.58 -1.84
N GLY A 296 -6.31 -4.64 -1.07
CA GLY A 296 -5.51 -5.86 -1.07
C GLY A 296 -5.65 -6.63 -2.38
N GLY A 297 -6.87 -6.67 -2.93
CA GLY A 297 -7.16 -7.28 -4.20
C GLY A 297 -7.51 -8.76 -4.06
N LYS A 298 -6.62 -9.69 -4.41
CA LYS A 298 -6.87 -11.14 -4.38
C LYS A 298 -5.80 -11.87 -3.59
N GLY A 299 -6.21 -12.81 -2.75
CA GLY A 299 -5.35 -13.64 -1.91
C GLY A 299 -5.50 -13.22 -0.46
N ALA A 300 -4.82 -13.91 0.45
CA ALA A 300 -4.98 -13.65 1.88
C ALA A 300 -4.05 -12.50 2.32
N ASP A 301 -4.59 -11.29 2.32
CA ASP A 301 -3.84 -10.06 2.49
C ASP A 301 -3.75 -9.64 3.96
N LYS A 302 -2.68 -8.92 4.29
CA LYS A 302 -2.49 -8.33 5.61
C LYS A 302 -2.30 -6.82 5.50
N ILE A 303 -3.27 -6.08 6.03
CA ILE A 303 -3.27 -4.62 6.01
C ILE A 303 -3.10 -4.08 7.43
N GLY A 304 -2.09 -3.24 7.61
CA GLY A 304 -1.75 -2.59 8.86
C GLY A 304 -1.09 -3.51 9.89
N THR A 305 -0.98 -2.99 11.10
CA THR A 305 -0.35 -3.64 12.25
C THR A 305 -1.11 -3.30 13.53
N THR A 306 -0.78 -4.00 14.62
CA THR A 306 -1.24 -3.61 15.96
C THR A 306 -0.60 -2.31 16.46
N SER A 307 0.16 -1.59 15.63
CA SER A 307 0.74 -0.26 15.91
C SER A 307 0.22 0.83 14.97
N THR A 308 -0.58 0.47 13.97
CA THR A 308 -1.01 1.38 12.90
C THR A 308 -2.13 2.32 13.36
N THR A 309 -2.01 3.62 13.07
CA THR A 309 -3.08 4.61 13.27
C THR A 309 -3.52 5.22 11.95
N PHE A 310 -4.81 5.15 11.65
CA PHE A 310 -5.42 5.77 10.47
C PHE A 310 -6.28 6.99 10.89
N LEU A 311 -5.77 8.21 10.75
CA LEU A 311 -6.37 9.44 11.31
C LEU A 311 -7.30 10.25 10.37
N ALA A 312 -7.38 9.91 9.08
CA ALA A 312 -8.22 10.59 8.08
C ALA A 312 -9.38 9.69 7.61
N SER A 313 -10.25 10.18 6.70
CA SER A 313 -11.30 9.38 6.05
C SER A 313 -10.72 8.36 5.06
N ASN A 314 -10.12 7.27 5.56
CA ASN A 314 -9.44 6.28 4.71
C ASN A 314 -10.44 5.23 4.21
N SER A 315 -10.10 4.59 3.08
CA SER A 315 -10.82 3.43 2.55
C SER A 315 -9.87 2.23 2.52
N ILE A 316 -10.26 1.14 3.16
CA ILE A 316 -9.46 -0.07 3.29
C ILE A 316 -10.31 -1.25 2.84
N TYR A 317 -9.87 -1.96 1.83
CA TYR A 317 -10.51 -3.16 1.30
C TYR A 317 -9.52 -4.32 1.39
N GLY A 318 -9.93 -5.44 1.99
CA GLY A 318 -9.19 -6.70 1.92
C GLY A 318 -9.23 -7.24 0.50
N GLY A 319 -10.42 -7.54 0.01
CA GLY A 319 -10.64 -7.99 -1.36
C GLY A 319 -11.19 -9.42 -1.41
N ASP A 320 -10.72 -10.23 -2.34
CA ASP A 320 -11.07 -11.66 -2.44
C ASP A 320 -10.00 -12.48 -1.70
N GLY A 321 -10.29 -13.08 -0.56
CA GLY A 321 -9.21 -13.70 0.22
C GLY A 321 -9.60 -14.16 1.60
N HIS A 322 -8.63 -14.31 2.49
CA HIS A 322 -8.88 -14.47 3.93
C HIS A 322 -8.04 -13.39 4.60
N ASP A 323 -8.59 -12.19 4.65
CA ASP A 323 -7.82 -10.98 4.84
C ASP A 323 -7.71 -10.64 6.32
N THR A 324 -6.62 -9.98 6.69
CA THR A 324 -6.38 -9.51 8.05
C THR A 324 -6.13 -8.02 8.04
N ILE A 325 -7.05 -7.25 8.62
CA ILE A 325 -6.96 -5.80 8.76
C ILE A 325 -6.70 -5.46 10.23
N LEU A 326 -5.55 -4.85 10.54
CA LEU A 326 -5.13 -4.51 11.90
C LEU A 326 -4.83 -3.03 12.07
N MET A 327 -5.33 -2.45 13.16
CA MET A 327 -5.13 -1.04 13.48
C MET A 327 -5.25 -0.80 15.00
N ILE A 328 -4.43 0.09 15.56
CA ILE A 328 -4.62 0.62 16.92
C ILE A 328 -5.86 1.49 16.92
N ASN A 329 -5.85 2.65 16.25
CA ASN A 329 -6.96 3.62 16.40
C ASN A 329 -7.93 3.55 15.22
N SER A 330 -9.23 3.72 15.51
CA SER A 330 -10.27 3.74 14.47
C SER A 330 -10.14 4.91 13.50
N VAL A 331 -10.46 4.62 12.25
CA VAL A 331 -10.57 5.51 11.09
C VAL A 331 -11.81 6.42 11.17
N SER A 332 -11.79 7.57 10.50
CA SER A 332 -12.99 7.96 9.75
C SER A 332 -12.95 7.18 8.43
N GLY A 333 -14.07 6.69 7.89
CA GLY A 333 -14.11 6.05 6.58
C GLY A 333 -14.56 4.59 6.57
N LEU A 334 -14.17 3.85 5.54
CA LEU A 334 -14.75 2.56 5.18
C LEU A 334 -13.70 1.44 5.28
N ILE A 335 -14.06 0.35 5.95
CA ILE A 335 -13.30 -0.88 6.01
C ILE A 335 -14.20 -2.00 5.49
N LEU A 336 -13.73 -2.73 4.48
CA LEU A 336 -14.38 -3.93 3.96
C LEU A 336 -13.39 -5.10 4.04
N GLY A 337 -13.80 -6.25 4.58
CA GLY A 337 -13.06 -7.51 4.42
C GLY A 337 -13.13 -7.95 2.98
N GLY A 338 -14.32 -8.30 2.49
CA GLY A 338 -14.58 -8.62 1.09
C GLY A 338 -15.15 -10.02 0.94
N LYS A 339 -14.56 -10.90 0.13
CA LYS A 339 -14.93 -12.31 0.07
C LYS A 339 -13.96 -13.14 0.89
N GLY A 340 -14.49 -14.18 1.54
CA GLY A 340 -13.81 -15.16 2.37
C GLY A 340 -13.85 -14.78 3.85
N ASN A 341 -13.13 -15.51 4.69
CA ASN A 341 -13.21 -15.39 6.15
C ASN A 341 -12.18 -14.37 6.64
N ASP A 342 -12.63 -13.15 6.87
CA ASP A 342 -11.79 -12.01 7.16
C ASP A 342 -11.66 -11.73 8.65
N SER A 343 -10.55 -11.13 9.06
CA SER A 343 -10.23 -10.76 10.44
C SER A 343 -9.93 -9.27 10.52
N ILE A 344 -10.89 -8.50 11.03
CA ILE A 344 -10.78 -7.05 11.21
C ILE A 344 -10.59 -6.73 12.69
N LYS A 345 -9.45 -6.14 13.06
CA LYS A 345 -9.13 -5.77 14.44
C LYS A 345 -8.82 -4.28 14.59
N ILE A 346 -9.64 -3.62 15.39
CA ILE A 346 -9.49 -2.24 15.83
C ILE A 346 -9.11 -2.26 17.32
N GLY A 347 -7.99 -1.63 17.67
CA GLY A 347 -7.49 -1.53 19.04
C GLY A 347 -8.37 -0.63 19.90
N THR A 348 -8.17 0.68 19.78
CA THR A 348 -8.91 1.74 20.48
C THR A 348 -9.80 2.51 19.50
N TYR A 349 -11.11 2.52 19.72
CA TYR A 349 -12.03 3.38 19.02
C TYR A 349 -11.97 4.81 19.58
N THR A 350 -11.68 5.78 18.71
CA THR A 350 -11.64 7.22 19.02
C THR A 350 -12.64 7.97 18.16
N ALA A 351 -13.95 7.69 18.33
CA ALA A 351 -15.09 8.53 17.92
C ALA A 351 -14.97 9.22 16.54
N LEU A 352 -14.82 8.44 15.47
CA LEU A 352 -14.91 8.89 14.07
C LEU A 352 -15.97 8.05 13.34
N ASP A 353 -16.55 8.60 12.28
CA ASP A 353 -17.51 7.91 11.41
C ASP A 353 -16.83 6.75 10.67
N THR A 354 -16.79 5.57 11.31
CA THR A 354 -16.23 4.35 10.73
C THR A 354 -17.35 3.42 10.29
N SER A 355 -17.29 2.90 9.06
CA SER A 355 -18.11 1.78 8.62
C SER A 355 -17.21 0.57 8.41
N VAL A 356 -17.52 -0.55 9.06
CA VAL A 356 -16.82 -1.82 8.94
C VAL A 356 -17.80 -2.85 8.43
N ASN A 357 -17.41 -3.60 7.40
CA ASN A 357 -18.16 -4.73 6.89
C ASN A 357 -17.21 -5.93 6.69
N GLY A 358 -17.52 -7.08 7.25
CA GLY A 358 -16.77 -8.33 7.01
C GLY A 358 -16.90 -8.72 5.55
N GLY A 359 -18.13 -8.90 5.06
CA GLY A 359 -18.39 -9.13 3.64
C GLY A 359 -19.07 -10.47 3.43
N ALA A 360 -18.51 -11.36 2.61
CA ALA A 360 -19.09 -12.68 2.36
C ALA A 360 -18.13 -13.76 2.87
N GLY A 361 -18.51 -14.51 3.90
CA GLY A 361 -17.67 -15.49 4.55
C GLY A 361 -17.92 -15.48 6.06
N ASN A 362 -17.13 -16.24 6.81
CA ASN A 362 -17.25 -16.28 8.26
C ASN A 362 -16.25 -15.30 8.87
N ASP A 363 -16.70 -14.09 9.12
CA ASP A 363 -15.82 -12.98 9.45
C ASP A 363 -15.65 -12.78 10.96
N THR A 364 -14.53 -12.21 11.36
CA THR A 364 -14.27 -11.82 12.75
C THR A 364 -13.95 -10.34 12.84
N ILE A 365 -14.79 -9.59 13.53
CA ILE A 365 -14.59 -8.15 13.76
C ILE A 365 -14.37 -7.92 15.25
N THR A 366 -13.19 -7.42 15.63
CA THR A 366 -12.84 -7.12 17.03
C THR A 366 -12.58 -5.64 17.22
N VAL A 367 -13.25 -5.03 18.20
CA VAL A 367 -12.98 -3.66 18.66
C VAL A 367 -12.56 -3.72 20.13
N SER A 368 -11.26 -3.60 20.43
CA SER A 368 -10.66 -4.03 21.71
C SER A 368 -10.88 -3.04 22.88
N ASN A 369 -10.98 -1.75 22.57
CA ASN A 369 -11.17 -0.67 23.52
C ASN A 369 -11.92 0.46 22.82
N GLY A 370 -12.70 1.25 23.55
CA GLY A 370 -13.32 2.45 22.97
C GLY A 370 -13.51 3.56 23.99
N ALA A 371 -13.20 4.79 23.58
CA ALA A 371 -13.49 6.01 24.33
C ALA A 371 -14.50 6.83 23.51
N VAL A 372 -15.80 6.68 23.80
CA VAL A 372 -16.83 7.57 23.23
C VAL A 372 -16.75 8.89 23.97
N ASN A 373 -16.09 9.88 23.37
CA ASN A 373 -15.94 11.22 23.96
C ASN A 373 -17.02 12.22 23.53
N SER A 374 -17.95 11.87 22.63
CA SER A 374 -19.10 12.74 22.28
C SER A 374 -20.20 11.98 21.53
N ALA A 375 -21.44 12.36 21.80
CA ALA A 375 -22.70 11.74 21.35
C ALA A 375 -23.03 11.82 19.84
N ALA A 376 -22.06 12.05 18.94
CA ALA A 376 -22.34 12.44 17.55
C ALA A 376 -21.73 11.55 16.45
N THR A 377 -20.89 10.57 16.77
CA THR A 377 -20.22 9.73 15.76
C THR A 377 -20.56 8.26 16.00
N PHE A 378 -21.10 7.58 15.00
CA PHE A 378 -21.49 6.17 15.09
C PHE A 378 -20.52 5.31 14.27
N MET A 379 -19.97 4.28 14.87
CA MET A 379 -19.36 3.19 14.12
C MET A 379 -20.48 2.29 13.57
N THR A 380 -20.41 1.88 12.31
CA THR A 380 -21.23 0.77 11.80
C THR A 380 -20.36 -0.48 11.76
N LEU A 381 -20.82 -1.58 12.35
CA LEU A 381 -20.20 -2.89 12.28
C LEU A 381 -21.19 -3.84 11.60
N ASN A 382 -20.80 -4.40 10.46
CA ASN A 382 -21.59 -5.39 9.75
C ASN A 382 -20.75 -6.65 9.56
N GLY A 383 -21.24 -7.80 10.00
CA GLY A 383 -20.60 -9.08 9.69
C GLY A 383 -20.64 -9.35 8.19
N GLY A 384 -21.79 -9.08 7.57
CA GLY A 384 -22.04 -9.34 6.17
C GLY A 384 -22.89 -10.59 6.00
N GLY A 385 -22.49 -11.50 5.13
CA GLY A 385 -23.17 -12.78 4.90
C GLY A 385 -22.24 -13.95 5.18
N GLY A 386 -22.71 -14.92 5.95
CA GLY A 386 -21.94 -16.05 6.45
C GLY A 386 -22.17 -16.18 7.94
N VAL A 387 -21.26 -16.86 8.67
CA VAL A 387 -21.33 -17.01 10.12
C VAL A 387 -20.25 -16.17 10.79
N ASP A 388 -20.66 -15.02 11.32
CA ASP A 388 -19.76 -13.95 11.73
C ASP A 388 -19.59 -13.86 13.25
N SER A 389 -18.47 -13.30 13.69
CA SER A 389 -18.14 -13.05 15.09
C SER A 389 -17.75 -11.59 15.31
N ILE A 390 -18.60 -10.83 15.99
CA ILE A 390 -18.30 -9.46 16.40
C ILE A 390 -17.95 -9.44 17.89
N VAL A 391 -16.72 -9.01 18.21
CA VAL A 391 -16.16 -8.96 19.57
C VAL A 391 -15.98 -7.51 20.00
N LEU A 392 -16.65 -7.13 21.08
CA LEU A 392 -16.57 -5.80 21.66
C LEU A 392 -15.82 -5.83 23.00
N GLY A 393 -14.81 -4.98 23.06
CA GLY A 393 -13.79 -4.84 24.10
C GLY A 393 -14.20 -4.01 25.32
N SER A 394 -13.21 -3.38 25.98
CA SER A 394 -13.44 -2.54 27.17
C SER A 394 -13.71 -1.07 26.82
N TRP A 395 -14.86 -0.53 27.20
CA TRP A 395 -15.26 0.86 26.94
C TRP A 395 -15.29 1.70 28.23
N THR A 396 -14.64 2.88 28.23
CA THR A 396 -14.41 3.70 29.44
C THR A 396 -15.48 4.74 29.75
N ALA A 397 -16.52 4.86 28.91
CA ALA A 397 -17.72 5.62 29.25
C ALA A 397 -18.75 4.69 29.90
N ASN A 398 -19.54 5.20 30.86
CA ASN A 398 -20.67 4.45 31.43
C ASN A 398 -21.50 3.85 30.28
N ASN A 399 -21.84 2.56 30.37
CA ASN A 399 -22.25 1.72 29.24
C ASN A 399 -23.76 1.43 29.30
N VAL A 400 -24.56 1.86 28.33
CA VAL A 400 -25.85 1.23 27.97
C VAL A 400 -26.09 1.42 26.46
N LEU A 401 -27.05 0.66 25.95
CA LEU A 401 -27.45 0.40 24.58
C LEU A 401 -28.74 1.22 24.20
N SER A 402 -28.88 1.87 23.03
CA SER A 402 -30.08 2.67 22.64
C SER A 402 -30.26 2.91 21.13
N ALA A 403 -31.51 2.91 20.68
CA ALA A 403 -32.02 3.29 19.36
C ALA A 403 -31.64 4.73 18.91
N ALA A 404 -31.74 4.99 17.60
CA ALA A 404 -31.35 6.26 16.99
C ALA A 404 -32.26 7.41 17.48
N GLY A 405 -31.65 8.59 17.67
CA GLY A 405 -32.34 9.82 18.09
C GLY A 405 -32.24 10.18 19.58
N ALA A 406 -31.64 9.34 20.43
CA ALA A 406 -31.29 9.72 21.80
C ALA A 406 -29.93 10.43 21.87
N SER A 407 -29.87 11.57 22.57
CA SER A 407 -28.63 12.32 22.84
C SER A 407 -27.82 11.66 23.96
N GLY A 408 -27.23 10.50 23.67
CA GLY A 408 -26.36 9.73 24.57
C GLY A 408 -25.07 9.26 23.90
N ASN A 409 -24.22 8.54 24.64
CA ASN A 409 -22.94 8.01 24.13
C ASN A 409 -23.13 6.62 23.48
N ASN A 410 -23.23 6.57 22.14
CA ASN A 410 -23.51 5.35 21.38
C ASN A 410 -22.23 4.55 21.06
N ILE A 411 -22.19 3.22 21.25
CA ILE A 411 -21.06 2.35 20.79
C ILE A 411 -21.05 2.18 19.26
N GLY A 412 -22.21 2.18 18.60
CA GLY A 412 -22.33 2.05 17.14
C GLY A 412 -23.60 1.32 16.70
N ASN A 413 -23.80 1.20 15.38
CA ASN A 413 -24.85 0.41 14.74
C ASN A 413 -24.29 -0.96 14.35
N VAL A 414 -24.81 -2.04 14.93
CA VAL A 414 -24.47 -3.39 14.48
C VAL A 414 -25.55 -3.88 13.51
N VAL A 415 -25.14 -4.21 12.28
CA VAL A 415 -26.01 -4.64 11.18
C VAL A 415 -25.70 -6.09 10.84
N TYR A 416 -26.75 -6.87 10.54
CA TYR A 416 -26.63 -8.22 9.98
C TYR A 416 -27.21 -8.21 8.57
N GLY A 417 -26.55 -8.90 7.64
CA GLY A 417 -27.03 -9.01 6.26
C GLY A 417 -28.43 -9.61 6.17
N SER A 418 -29.15 -9.29 5.08
CA SER A 418 -30.54 -9.71 4.81
C SER A 418 -30.74 -11.22 4.59
N ALA A 419 -29.68 -12.02 4.80
CA ALA A 419 -29.69 -13.47 4.85
C ALA A 419 -28.76 -13.92 5.98
N ALA A 420 -29.16 -13.66 7.23
CA ALA A 420 -28.48 -14.22 8.41
C ALA A 420 -28.34 -15.74 8.21
N ALA A 421 -27.12 -16.22 7.94
CA ALA A 421 -26.88 -17.64 8.06
C ALA A 421 -26.95 -17.95 9.55
N ALA A 422 -27.73 -18.96 9.95
CA ALA A 422 -27.78 -19.38 11.33
C ALA A 422 -26.36 -19.56 11.89
N GLY A 423 -26.00 -18.84 12.97
CA GLY A 423 -24.73 -18.99 13.65
C GLY A 423 -24.01 -17.72 14.10
N ASP A 424 -24.37 -16.53 13.61
CA ASP A 424 -23.67 -15.27 13.95
C ASP A 424 -23.60 -15.02 15.46
N VAL A 425 -22.47 -14.49 15.95
CA VAL A 425 -22.22 -14.24 17.39
C VAL A 425 -21.76 -12.81 17.69
N ILE A 426 -22.43 -12.14 18.63
CA ILE A 426 -21.85 -10.96 19.32
C ILE A 426 -21.30 -11.40 20.68
N ARG A 427 -20.03 -11.05 20.94
CA ARG A 427 -19.38 -11.28 22.23
C ARG A 427 -18.98 -9.97 22.89
N PHE A 428 -19.27 -9.86 24.18
CA PHE A 428 -18.80 -8.76 25.03
C PHE A 428 -17.76 -9.29 26.01
N THR A 429 -16.56 -8.71 26.00
CA THR A 429 -15.43 -9.19 26.82
C THR A 429 -15.49 -8.76 28.29
N ASN A 430 -16.38 -7.82 28.65
CA ASN A 430 -16.60 -7.34 30.01
C ASN A 430 -18.05 -7.54 30.49
N THR A 431 -18.24 -7.59 31.81
CA THR A 431 -19.56 -7.59 32.44
C THR A 431 -20.30 -6.28 32.18
N LEU A 432 -21.36 -6.31 31.38
CA LEU A 432 -22.18 -5.15 31.06
C LEU A 432 -23.07 -4.78 32.28
N ASN A 433 -22.90 -3.57 32.84
CA ASN A 433 -23.90 -3.01 33.76
C ASN A 433 -25.02 -2.37 32.92
N VAL A 434 -26.17 -3.01 32.84
CA VAL A 434 -27.37 -2.44 32.19
C VAL A 434 -28.07 -1.53 33.20
N VAL A 435 -28.07 -0.21 32.99
CA VAL A 435 -28.47 0.76 34.02
C VAL A 435 -29.80 1.50 33.77
N ASP A 436 -30.35 1.59 32.56
CA ASP A 436 -31.76 2.02 32.41
C ASP A 436 -32.36 1.77 31.01
N SER A 437 -33.69 1.63 30.97
CA SER A 437 -34.50 1.23 29.83
C SER A 437 -34.96 2.42 28.97
N ALA A 438 -34.59 2.43 27.68
CA ALA A 438 -35.23 3.28 26.67
C ALA A 438 -35.81 2.42 25.54
N ASN A 439 -36.93 2.88 24.97
CA ASN A 439 -37.81 2.21 24.01
C ASN A 439 -37.19 2.19 22.58
N TRP A 440 -37.31 1.07 21.88
CA TRP A 440 -36.58 0.74 20.65
C TRP A 440 -37.45 0.75 19.38
N LEU A 441 -38.45 1.62 19.32
CA LEU A 441 -39.43 1.59 18.25
C LEU A 441 -39.02 2.55 17.12
N GLY A 442 -38.54 1.98 16.00
CA GLY A 442 -38.43 2.70 14.72
C GLY A 442 -37.23 2.37 13.81
N ASP A 443 -36.21 1.63 14.26
CA ASP A 443 -34.93 1.50 13.51
C ASP A 443 -34.57 0.06 13.12
N THR A 444 -33.91 -0.08 11.96
CA THR A 444 -33.37 -1.32 11.38
C THR A 444 -32.00 -1.75 11.95
N GLN A 445 -31.56 -1.11 13.03
CA GLN A 445 -30.20 -1.20 13.57
C GLN A 445 -30.24 -1.39 15.09
N ILE A 446 -29.35 -2.24 15.63
CA ILE A 446 -29.09 -2.30 17.08
C ILE A 446 -28.12 -1.16 17.41
N ALA A 447 -28.62 -0.08 18.01
CA ALA A 447 -27.81 1.08 18.44
C ALA A 447 -27.58 1.07 19.96
N VAL A 448 -26.50 1.73 20.45
CA VAL A 448 -25.93 1.47 21.79
C VAL A 448 -25.68 2.72 22.76
N ASN A 449 -26.65 3.52 23.28
CA ASN A 449 -26.45 4.77 24.10
C ASN A 449 -26.73 4.73 25.63
N ASN A 450 -26.23 5.78 26.34
CA ASN A 450 -26.37 6.05 27.78
C ASN A 450 -27.03 7.41 28.21
N ALA A 451 -27.58 7.54 29.44
CA ALA A 451 -28.38 8.69 29.97
C ALA A 451 -27.77 9.50 31.17
N ARG A 452 -28.25 10.75 31.37
CA ARG A 452 -27.78 11.77 32.36
C ARG A 452 -28.27 11.54 33.80
N ASN A 453 -27.43 11.95 34.75
CA ASN A 453 -27.61 11.88 36.21
C ASN A 453 -28.91 12.57 36.70
N GLY A 454 -29.79 11.88 37.46
CA GLY A 454 -30.80 12.57 38.29
C GLY A 454 -32.12 11.91 38.67
N TRP A 455 -32.46 10.67 38.27
CA TRP A 455 -33.75 10.05 38.66
C TRP A 455 -33.58 8.70 39.39
N THR A 456 -34.26 8.55 40.51
CA THR A 456 -34.37 7.30 41.28
C THR A 456 -35.66 6.57 40.92
N ALA A 457 -35.58 5.35 40.39
CA ALA A 457 -36.73 4.51 40.06
C ALA A 457 -37.05 3.48 41.17
N TYR A 458 -38.34 3.30 41.43
CA TYR A 458 -38.91 2.35 42.39
C TYR A 458 -38.90 0.90 41.84
N GLY A 459 -38.29 -0.03 42.57
CA GLY A 459 -38.90 -1.32 42.90
C GLY A 459 -39.09 -2.41 41.82
N PHE A 460 -38.30 -2.46 40.74
CA PHE A 460 -38.28 -3.63 39.84
C PHE A 460 -36.83 -4.04 39.49
N SER A 461 -36.55 -5.35 39.49
CA SER A 461 -35.28 -5.94 39.05
C SER A 461 -35.53 -6.67 37.72
N GLN A 462 -35.46 -5.95 36.60
CA GLN A 462 -35.65 -6.48 35.25
C GLN A 462 -34.33 -6.45 34.46
N VAL A 463 -34.04 -7.49 33.67
CA VAL A 463 -32.83 -7.64 32.84
C VAL A 463 -33.24 -7.82 31.39
N GLY A 464 -33.08 -6.78 30.56
CA GLY A 464 -32.93 -6.83 29.10
C GLY A 464 -34.12 -7.31 28.23
N SER A 465 -34.40 -6.54 27.18
CA SER A 465 -35.22 -6.96 26.03
C SER A 465 -34.37 -6.85 24.76
N ILE A 466 -34.51 -7.80 23.83
CA ILE A 466 -33.84 -7.79 22.51
C ILE A 466 -34.93 -7.80 21.43
N GLY A 467 -34.88 -6.89 20.47
CA GLY A 467 -35.73 -6.88 19.28
C GLY A 467 -34.93 -7.30 18.04
N CYS A 468 -35.52 -8.15 17.19
CA CYS A 468 -35.05 -8.43 15.84
C CYS A 468 -36.12 -7.96 14.86
N PHE A 469 -35.77 -7.09 13.92
CA PHE A 469 -36.73 -6.52 12.97
C PHE A 469 -36.20 -6.70 11.56
N VAL A 470 -36.95 -7.45 10.75
CA VAL A 470 -36.56 -7.69 9.35
C VAL A 470 -37.36 -6.78 8.42
N ASN A 471 -38.65 -6.45 8.67
CA ASN A 471 -39.49 -5.78 7.65
C ASN A 471 -40.66 -4.88 8.14
N GLY A 472 -40.68 -4.36 9.37
CA GLY A 472 -41.63 -3.28 9.76
C GLY A 472 -43.04 -3.68 10.21
N ASP A 473 -43.25 -4.90 10.73
CA ASP A 473 -44.44 -5.33 11.47
C ASP A 473 -43.96 -6.17 12.68
N ASP A 474 -43.86 -5.59 13.89
CA ASP A 474 -42.83 -6.02 14.86
C ASP A 474 -43.31 -6.59 16.23
N LEU A 475 -42.46 -7.51 16.75
CA LEU A 475 -42.56 -8.33 17.95
C LEU A 475 -41.67 -7.81 19.10
N ILE A 476 -42.14 -7.78 20.35
CA ILE A 476 -41.34 -7.45 21.55
C ILE A 476 -41.11 -8.70 22.41
N ILE A 477 -39.86 -8.96 22.83
CA ILE A 477 -39.51 -10.07 23.72
C ILE A 477 -38.78 -9.51 24.95
N GLY A 478 -39.39 -9.64 26.13
CA GLY A 478 -38.79 -9.30 27.40
C GLY A 478 -38.34 -10.56 28.13
N VAL A 479 -37.08 -10.63 28.57
CA VAL A 479 -36.56 -11.74 29.36
C VAL A 479 -36.51 -11.33 30.83
N ALA A 480 -36.91 -12.19 31.75
CA ALA A 480 -36.81 -11.93 33.18
C ALA A 480 -36.24 -13.14 33.93
N SER A 481 -35.30 -12.87 34.84
CA SER A 481 -34.83 -13.85 35.82
C SER A 481 -35.65 -13.72 37.10
N PHE A 482 -36.17 -14.82 37.61
CA PHE A 482 -36.90 -14.85 38.88
C PHE A 482 -36.02 -15.42 40.00
N VAL A 483 -36.27 -14.96 41.23
CA VAL A 483 -35.61 -15.49 42.44
C VAL A 483 -36.01 -16.97 42.58
N GLY A 484 -35.06 -17.89 42.42
CA GLY A 484 -35.28 -19.34 42.50
C GLY A 484 -34.68 -20.18 41.37
N GLY A 485 -34.05 -19.56 40.35
CA GLY A 485 -33.27 -20.30 39.34
C GLY A 485 -34.02 -20.67 38.05
N THR A 486 -35.25 -20.20 37.86
CA THR A 486 -36.01 -20.40 36.62
C THR A 486 -36.06 -19.08 35.82
N VAL A 487 -35.58 -19.10 34.57
CA VAL A 487 -35.70 -17.98 33.63
C VAL A 487 -37.07 -18.05 32.96
N GLY A 488 -37.85 -16.97 33.01
CA GLY A 488 -39.11 -16.88 32.28
C GLY A 488 -39.03 -15.80 31.20
N VAL A 489 -39.50 -16.13 30.00
CA VAL A 489 -39.58 -15.20 28.87
C VAL A 489 -41.01 -14.69 28.75
N ASN A 490 -41.20 -13.37 28.66
CA ASN A 490 -42.46 -12.75 28.25
C ASN A 490 -42.35 -12.29 26.80
N VAL A 491 -43.34 -12.66 25.99
CA VAL A 491 -43.45 -12.27 24.58
C VAL A 491 -44.65 -11.36 24.43
N ASN A 492 -44.44 -10.12 24.02
CA ASN A 492 -45.51 -9.19 23.66
C ASN A 492 -45.47 -8.95 22.15
N ILE A 493 -46.44 -9.53 21.44
CA ILE A 493 -46.65 -9.27 20.02
C ILE A 493 -47.52 -8.02 19.89
N ILE A 494 -47.06 -6.96 19.24
CA ILE A 494 -47.88 -5.76 19.00
C ILE A 494 -47.98 -5.57 17.49
N ASN A 495 -49.08 -5.99 16.88
CA ASN A 495 -49.35 -5.70 15.48
C ASN A 495 -50.37 -4.58 15.33
N GLY A 496 -50.18 -3.74 14.33
CA GLY A 496 -51.10 -2.67 13.97
C GLY A 496 -52.48 -3.18 13.51
N ALA A 497 -53.43 -2.25 13.57
CA ALA A 497 -54.80 -2.22 13.05
C ALA A 497 -55.95 -3.02 13.72
N GLU A 498 -55.74 -4.14 14.41
CA GLU A 498 -56.84 -4.81 15.14
C GLU A 498 -56.45 -5.18 16.58
N LEU A 499 -56.98 -4.43 17.55
CA LEU A 499 -57.00 -4.79 18.98
C LEU A 499 -57.51 -6.23 19.15
N VAL A 500 -56.74 -7.17 19.73
CA VAL A 500 -57.23 -8.25 20.63
C VAL A 500 -56.06 -8.94 21.38
N LYS A 501 -56.03 -8.71 22.71
CA LYS A 501 -55.84 -9.66 23.83
C LYS A 501 -54.50 -10.42 24.00
N VAL A 502 -53.89 -10.16 25.17
CA VAL A 502 -52.85 -10.96 25.84
C VAL A 502 -53.12 -12.47 25.66
N THR A 503 -52.16 -13.18 25.06
CA THR A 503 -52.19 -14.64 24.95
C THR A 503 -51.07 -15.23 25.81
N ASN A 504 -51.47 -15.70 27.00
CA ASN A 504 -50.70 -16.49 27.97
C ASN A 504 -49.60 -15.80 28.80
N LEU A 505 -49.83 -15.79 30.13
CA LEU A 505 -48.80 -15.71 31.17
C LEU A 505 -48.48 -17.15 31.60
N GLY A 506 -47.32 -17.66 31.22
CA GLY A 506 -46.87 -18.99 31.62
C GLY A 506 -45.39 -19.19 31.29
N ALA A 507 -44.70 -20.00 32.11
CA ALA A 507 -43.31 -20.34 31.88
C ALA A 507 -43.15 -21.08 30.53
N LEU A 508 -42.60 -20.40 29.52
CA LEU A 508 -42.16 -21.04 28.30
C LEU A 508 -40.84 -21.77 28.58
N THR A 509 -40.82 -23.08 28.36
CA THR A 509 -39.55 -23.82 28.36
C THR A 509 -38.78 -23.40 27.12
N TYR A 510 -37.58 -22.91 27.32
CA TYR A 510 -36.68 -22.48 26.26
C TYR A 510 -36.48 -23.57 25.21
N ASN A 511 -36.82 -23.31 23.96
CA ASN A 511 -36.42 -24.13 22.82
C ASN A 511 -36.00 -23.22 21.64
N ALA A 512 -35.07 -23.71 20.82
CA ALA A 512 -34.45 -22.97 19.72
C ALA A 512 -35.41 -22.64 18.55
N SER A 513 -36.67 -23.05 18.61
CA SER A 513 -37.66 -22.86 17.54
C SER A 513 -38.48 -21.57 17.65
N ASN A 514 -38.36 -20.80 18.74
CA ASN A 514 -39.28 -19.68 19.02
C ASN A 514 -38.69 -18.28 18.82
N PHE A 515 -37.37 -18.15 18.86
CA PHE A 515 -36.66 -16.91 18.59
C PHE A 515 -35.50 -17.29 17.68
N GLY A 516 -35.31 -16.58 16.57
CA GLY A 516 -34.20 -16.80 15.63
C GLY A 516 -32.83 -16.48 16.24
N PHE A 517 -32.66 -16.64 17.56
CA PHE A 517 -31.42 -16.54 18.30
C PHE A 517 -31.49 -17.23 19.67
N THR A 518 -30.32 -17.52 20.22
CA THR A 518 -30.08 -18.05 21.56
C THR A 518 -29.23 -17.07 22.38
N VAL A 519 -29.50 -16.97 23.68
CA VAL A 519 -28.69 -16.18 24.62
C VAL A 519 -28.05 -17.16 25.59
N GLY A 520 -26.72 -17.10 25.70
CA GLY A 520 -25.98 -18.06 26.53
C GLY A 520 -24.57 -17.59 26.86
N THR A 521 -23.79 -18.51 27.41
CA THR A 521 -22.36 -18.31 27.59
C THR A 521 -21.62 -18.88 26.39
N VAL A 522 -20.92 -18.04 25.63
CA VAL A 522 -19.99 -18.48 24.59
C VAL A 522 -18.58 -18.26 25.12
N ASP A 523 -17.81 -19.34 25.29
CA ASP A 523 -16.44 -19.31 25.84
C ASP A 523 -16.32 -18.64 27.22
N GLY A 524 -17.36 -18.74 28.05
CA GLY A 524 -17.40 -18.15 29.39
C GLY A 524 -17.78 -16.66 29.45
N GLN A 525 -18.18 -16.06 28.34
CA GLN A 525 -18.67 -14.68 28.23
C GLN A 525 -20.12 -14.62 27.75
N LEU A 526 -20.83 -13.50 27.99
CA LEU A 526 -22.18 -13.31 27.48
C LEU A 526 -22.15 -13.29 25.94
N GLY A 527 -22.91 -14.17 25.31
CA GLY A 527 -23.04 -14.27 23.86
C GLY A 527 -24.49 -14.36 23.41
N ILE A 528 -24.76 -13.79 22.24
CA ILE A 528 -26.01 -13.91 21.49
C ILE A 528 -25.68 -14.65 20.21
N THR A 529 -26.35 -15.77 19.91
CA THR A 529 -26.14 -16.57 18.69
C THR A 529 -27.42 -16.64 17.87
N PHE A 530 -27.44 -16.18 16.63
CA PHE A 530 -28.63 -16.19 15.77
C PHE A 530 -28.87 -17.60 15.17
N THR A 531 -30.12 -18.06 15.03
CA THR A 531 -30.51 -19.43 14.61
C THR A 531 -31.44 -19.45 13.42
#